data_AF-A0A2K0SVC6-F1
#
_entry.id   AF-A0A2K0SVC6-F1
#
_cell.length_a   1.000
_cell.length_b   1.000
_cell.length_c   1.000
_cell.angle_alpha   90.00
_cell.angle_beta   90.00
_cell.angle_gamma   90.00
#
_symmetry.space_group_name_H-M   'P 1'
#
loop_
_entity.id
_entity.type
_entity.pdbx_description
1 polymer ?
#
loop_
_entity_poly.entity_id
_entity_poly.type
_entity_poly.pdbx_seq_one_letter_code
_entity_poly.pdbx_strand_id
1 'polypeptide(L)'
;MAEIARESKRHRTKESRIDFGCQFPLSGGLPAELERGFQQLQENSKHMKVPKAGLTNHYRQAHRLLEAYQGKPQVELLCMLALTVGTTSDMIVYNMPKADAEGEVTGFTIANSRVKHKRGGTRVALLALRMLWFLEPGEFVWKKAKGAQEKKMEEATMYSTQYVREATDQYRITNNMLVTMGWLKSRSNEANAKSEMLEIASEEKLRARLRLLRSLMSRPKEFIREVFQSDDPKWVDQCKAIIK
;
A
#
# COMPACT_ATOMS: atom_id res chain seq x y z
N MET A 1 48.52 -11.73 38.55
CA MET A 1 48.58 -11.82 37.07
C MET A 1 47.28 -12.42 36.54
N ALA A 2 46.16 -11.72 36.75
CA ALA A 2 44.83 -12.18 36.36
C ALA A 2 43.90 -10.96 36.20
N GLU A 3 44.20 -10.08 35.25
CA GLU A 3 43.34 -8.90 35.04
C GLU A 3 43.48 -8.25 33.65
N ILE A 4 43.54 -9.05 32.58
CA ILE A 4 43.37 -8.54 31.20
C ILE A 4 42.56 -9.53 30.34
N ALA A 5 41.47 -10.05 30.89
CA ALA A 5 40.51 -10.89 30.17
C ALA A 5 39.06 -10.48 30.41
N ARG A 6 38.82 -9.19 30.68
CA ARG A 6 37.49 -8.61 30.84
C ARG A 6 37.45 -7.27 30.13
N GLU A 7 37.01 -7.29 28.88
CA GLU A 7 36.18 -6.28 28.20
C GLU A 7 36.34 -6.39 26.67
N SER A 8 35.77 -7.45 26.12
CA SER A 8 35.38 -7.47 24.70
C SER A 8 34.01 -8.11 24.55
N LYS A 9 33.08 -7.69 25.42
CA LYS A 9 31.65 -7.70 25.07
C LYS A 9 31.36 -6.38 24.37
N ARG A 10 31.85 -6.24 23.13
CA ARG A 10 31.25 -5.30 22.18
C ARG A 10 29.76 -5.62 22.18
N HIS A 11 28.94 -4.71 22.67
CA HIS A 11 27.52 -4.67 22.34
C HIS A 11 27.44 -4.73 20.81
N ARG A 12 27.19 -5.91 20.24
CA ARG A 12 26.65 -6.02 18.90
C ARG A 12 25.28 -5.40 19.00
N THR A 13 25.18 -4.10 18.77
CA THR A 13 23.93 -3.45 18.40
C THR A 13 23.35 -4.33 17.31
N LYS A 14 22.22 -5.01 17.57
CA LYS A 14 21.54 -5.78 16.52
C LYS A 14 21.37 -4.83 15.35
N GLU A 15 21.97 -5.16 14.21
CA GLU A 15 21.78 -4.38 12.99
C GLU A 15 20.29 -4.39 12.70
N SER A 16 19.68 -3.21 12.75
CA SER A 16 18.26 -3.07 12.54
C SER A 16 17.93 -3.38 11.09
N ARG A 17 16.86 -4.12 10.85
CA ARG A 17 16.42 -4.51 9.51
C ARG A 17 14.93 -4.34 9.33
N ILE A 18 14.51 -4.17 8.08
CA ILE A 18 13.11 -4.25 7.69
C ILE A 18 12.65 -5.70 7.84
N ASP A 19 11.59 -5.91 8.62
CA ASP A 19 10.98 -7.20 8.88
C ASP A 19 9.45 -7.06 8.86
N PHE A 20 8.86 -7.59 7.79
CA PHE A 20 7.42 -7.58 7.56
C PHE A 20 6.68 -8.76 8.24
N GLY A 21 7.36 -9.55 9.06
CA GLY A 21 6.81 -10.74 9.71
C GLY A 21 6.61 -11.93 8.77
N CYS A 22 7.23 -11.90 7.59
CA CYS A 22 7.21 -12.96 6.59
C CYS A 22 8.57 -13.07 5.88
N GLN A 23 8.80 -14.21 5.23
CA GLN A 23 9.98 -14.40 4.37
C GLN A 23 9.65 -14.00 2.93
N PHE A 24 10.65 -13.43 2.26
CA PHE A 24 10.60 -13.10 0.85
C PHE A 24 11.57 -13.99 0.07
N PRO A 25 11.18 -14.58 -1.08
CA PRO A 25 9.85 -14.51 -1.71
C PRO A 25 8.72 -15.08 -0.84
N LEU A 26 7.47 -14.66 -1.07
CA LEU A 26 6.28 -15.04 -0.29
C LEU A 26 5.92 -16.53 -0.48
N SER A 27 6.75 -17.43 0.03
CA SER A 27 6.58 -18.88 -0.06
C SER A 27 5.73 -19.47 1.06
N GLY A 28 5.53 -18.71 2.16
CA GLY A 28 4.82 -19.15 3.36
C GLY A 28 3.39 -18.60 3.50
N GLY A 29 2.80 -18.06 2.43
CA GLY A 29 1.51 -17.38 2.48
C GLY A 29 1.63 -15.85 2.47
N LEU A 30 0.47 -15.18 2.45
CA LEU A 30 0.41 -13.72 2.52
C LEU A 30 0.81 -13.21 3.92
N PRO A 31 1.36 -11.98 4.02
CA PRO A 31 1.71 -11.39 5.30
C PRO A 31 0.52 -11.26 6.25
N ALA A 32 0.72 -11.55 7.53
CA ALA A 32 -0.37 -11.64 8.50
C ALA A 32 -1.20 -10.34 8.67
N GLU A 33 -0.57 -9.16 8.53
CA GLU A 33 -1.28 -7.87 8.53
C GLU A 33 -2.22 -7.72 7.31
N LEU A 34 -1.82 -8.24 6.15
CA LEU A 34 -2.63 -8.21 4.94
C LEU A 34 -3.83 -9.14 5.07
N GLU A 35 -3.60 -10.36 5.54
CA GLU A 35 -4.64 -11.36 5.86
C GLU A 35 -5.69 -10.81 6.83
N ARG A 36 -5.25 -10.32 7.99
CA ARG A 36 -6.14 -9.68 8.97
C ARG A 36 -6.91 -8.51 8.38
N GLY A 37 -6.27 -7.73 7.51
CA GLY A 37 -6.89 -6.63 6.80
C GLY A 37 -8.08 -7.06 5.94
N PHE A 38 -7.91 -8.09 5.12
CA PHE A 38 -9.00 -8.61 4.30
C PHE A 38 -10.12 -9.25 5.13
N GLN A 39 -9.78 -9.97 6.20
CA GLN A 39 -10.76 -10.52 7.14
C GLN A 39 -11.62 -9.40 7.75
N GLN A 40 -10.98 -8.36 8.27
CA GLN A 40 -11.67 -7.22 8.87
C GLN A 40 -12.51 -6.44 7.83
N LEU A 41 -12.04 -6.28 6.59
CA LEU A 41 -12.82 -5.66 5.51
C LEU A 41 -14.11 -6.45 5.22
N GLN A 42 -14.03 -7.78 5.18
CA GLN A 42 -15.17 -8.67 4.95
C GLN A 42 -16.13 -8.72 6.15
N GLU A 43 -15.62 -8.63 7.38
CA GLU A 43 -16.46 -8.55 8.58
C GLU A 43 -17.20 -7.22 8.64
N ASN A 44 -16.49 -6.10 8.42
CA ASN A 44 -17.07 -4.77 8.42
C ASN A 44 -18.18 -4.62 7.37
N SER A 45 -18.06 -5.29 6.22
CA SER A 45 -19.09 -5.23 5.18
C SER A 45 -20.37 -5.97 5.55
N LYS A 46 -20.30 -7.01 6.42
CA LYS A 46 -21.48 -7.74 6.93
C LYS A 46 -22.31 -6.89 7.90
N HIS A 47 -21.68 -5.96 8.60
CA HIS A 47 -22.34 -5.11 9.60
C HIS A 47 -22.86 -3.77 9.04
N MET A 48 -22.81 -3.57 7.71
CA MET A 48 -23.36 -2.38 7.08
C MET A 48 -24.90 -2.43 7.07
N LYS A 49 -25.55 -1.28 7.32
CA LYS A 49 -27.03 -1.15 7.28
C LYS A 49 -27.64 -1.62 5.96
N VAL A 50 -26.91 -1.45 4.86
CA VAL A 50 -27.26 -1.98 3.53
C VAL A 50 -26.09 -2.86 3.08
N PRO A 51 -26.30 -4.18 2.93
CA PRO A 51 -25.25 -5.07 2.44
C PRO A 51 -24.75 -4.65 1.06
N LYS A 52 -23.46 -4.33 0.96
CA LYS A 52 -22.80 -4.01 -0.31
C LYS A 52 -22.15 -5.28 -0.86
N ALA A 53 -22.96 -6.15 -1.48
CA ALA A 53 -22.49 -7.43 -2.04
C ALA A 53 -21.32 -7.22 -3.00
N GLY A 54 -21.40 -6.23 -3.90
CA GLY A 54 -20.34 -5.87 -4.82
C GLY A 54 -19.00 -5.52 -4.16
N LEU A 55 -19.03 -4.85 -3.01
CA LEU A 55 -17.82 -4.51 -2.25
C LEU A 55 -17.19 -5.75 -1.59
N THR A 56 -18.03 -6.60 -0.99
CA THR A 56 -17.57 -7.82 -0.31
C THR A 56 -16.93 -8.80 -1.30
N ASN A 57 -17.52 -8.93 -2.49
CA ASN A 57 -16.98 -9.78 -3.54
C ASN A 57 -15.66 -9.27 -4.10
N HIS A 58 -15.46 -7.95 -4.18
CA HIS A 58 -14.16 -7.37 -4.52
C HIS A 58 -13.08 -7.72 -3.51
N TYR A 59 -13.39 -7.63 -2.21
CA TYR A 59 -12.45 -8.01 -1.17
C TYR A 59 -12.09 -9.50 -1.27
N ARG A 60 -13.08 -10.36 -1.49
CA ARG A 60 -12.84 -11.81 -1.68
C ARG A 60 -12.03 -12.10 -2.94
N GLN A 61 -12.35 -11.46 -4.07
CA GLN A 61 -11.62 -11.64 -5.33
C GLN A 61 -10.17 -11.17 -5.21
N ALA A 62 -9.94 -9.99 -4.63
CA ALA A 62 -8.61 -9.46 -4.42
C ALA A 62 -7.76 -10.37 -3.51
N HIS A 63 -8.35 -10.86 -2.40
CA HIS A 63 -7.67 -11.80 -1.51
C HIS A 63 -7.29 -13.10 -2.23
N ARG A 64 -8.23 -13.73 -2.95
CA ARG A 64 -7.97 -14.94 -3.76
C ARG A 64 -6.88 -14.72 -4.81
N LEU A 65 -6.88 -13.57 -5.49
CA LEU A 65 -5.85 -13.26 -6.50
C LEU A 65 -4.47 -13.11 -5.87
N LEU A 66 -4.36 -12.49 -4.69
CA LEU A 66 -3.09 -12.38 -3.98
C LEU A 66 -2.55 -13.74 -3.56
N GLU A 67 -3.40 -14.63 -3.06
CA GLU A 67 -3.02 -16.02 -2.73
C GLU A 67 -2.53 -16.77 -3.97
N ALA A 68 -3.30 -16.70 -5.07
CA ALA A 68 -2.95 -17.37 -6.33
C ALA A 68 -1.64 -16.83 -6.94
N TYR A 69 -1.34 -15.55 -6.72
CA TYR A 69 -0.19 -14.86 -7.30
C TYR A 69 0.94 -14.59 -6.31
N GLN A 70 0.93 -15.18 -5.11
CA GLN A 70 1.94 -14.93 -4.07
C GLN A 70 3.39 -15.20 -4.55
N GLY A 71 3.57 -16.11 -5.51
CA GLY A 71 4.87 -16.38 -6.13
C GLY A 71 5.32 -15.36 -7.18
N LYS A 72 4.45 -14.43 -7.61
CA LYS A 72 4.78 -13.41 -8.61
C LYS A 72 5.56 -12.26 -7.96
N PRO A 73 6.68 -11.79 -8.56
CA PRO A 73 7.45 -10.64 -8.06
C PRO A 73 6.62 -9.36 -7.85
N GLN A 74 5.58 -9.15 -8.65
CA GLN A 74 4.69 -7.99 -8.55
C GLN A 74 3.87 -8.01 -7.26
N VAL A 75 3.38 -9.18 -6.84
CA VAL A 75 2.62 -9.33 -5.57
C VAL A 75 3.53 -9.12 -4.38
N GLU A 76 4.77 -9.56 -4.48
CA GLU A 76 5.76 -9.29 -3.46
C GLU A 76 6.05 -7.80 -3.28
N LEU A 77 6.34 -7.09 -4.38
CA LEU A 77 6.56 -5.65 -4.34
C LEU A 77 5.34 -4.93 -3.78
N LEU A 78 4.14 -5.33 -4.22
CA LEU A 78 2.87 -4.83 -3.71
C LEU A 78 2.76 -5.00 -2.20
N CYS A 79 3.13 -6.17 -1.66
CA CYS A 79 3.12 -6.41 -0.21
C CYS A 79 4.12 -5.51 0.52
N MET A 80 5.36 -5.38 0.02
CA MET A 80 6.37 -4.49 0.62
C MET A 80 5.88 -3.05 0.69
N LEU A 81 5.32 -2.53 -0.40
CA LEU A 81 4.79 -1.16 -0.46
C LEU A 81 3.55 -0.97 0.43
N ALA A 82 2.58 -1.88 0.34
CA ALA A 82 1.34 -1.82 1.10
C ALA A 82 1.59 -1.89 2.61
N LEU A 83 2.49 -2.76 3.05
CA LEU A 83 2.84 -2.89 4.46
C LEU A 83 3.58 -1.64 4.94
N THR A 84 4.60 -1.18 4.21
CA THR A 84 5.38 -0.01 4.63
C THR A 84 4.50 1.23 4.85
N VAL A 85 3.55 1.50 3.94
CA VAL A 85 2.65 2.67 4.04
C VAL A 85 1.43 2.39 4.91
N GLY A 86 0.98 1.14 4.99
CA GLY A 86 -0.24 0.76 5.70
C GLY A 86 -0.04 0.59 7.21
N THR A 87 1.18 0.25 7.64
CA THR A 87 1.53 0.00 9.05
C THR A 87 2.25 1.17 9.71
N THR A 88 2.16 2.38 9.13
CA THR A 88 2.76 3.57 9.74
C THR A 88 2.05 3.93 11.04
N SER A 89 2.82 4.46 12.00
CA SER A 89 2.30 4.89 13.30
C SER A 89 1.14 5.88 13.13
N ASP A 90 1.32 6.92 12.33
CA ASP A 90 0.31 7.91 12.02
C ASP A 90 -0.33 7.66 10.64
N MET A 91 -1.50 8.27 10.45
CA MET A 91 -2.18 8.27 9.17
C MET A 91 -1.36 9.08 8.17
N ILE A 92 -0.89 8.46 7.09
CA ILE A 92 -0.21 9.17 6.01
C ILE A 92 -1.22 9.51 4.91
N VAL A 93 -1.09 10.70 4.34
CA VAL A 93 -1.79 11.14 3.14
C VAL A 93 -0.78 11.62 2.11
N TYR A 94 -1.25 11.82 0.89
CA TYR A 94 -0.44 12.40 -0.17
C TYR A 94 -0.86 13.85 -0.40
N ASN A 95 0.06 14.78 -0.19
CA ASN A 95 -0.19 16.18 -0.44
C ASN A 95 0.02 16.48 -1.93
N MET A 96 -0.99 17.12 -2.51
CA MET A 96 -0.93 17.76 -3.82
C MET A 96 -1.22 19.24 -3.60
N PRO A 97 -0.19 20.10 -3.58
CA PRO A 97 -0.37 21.53 -3.48
C PRO A 97 -1.32 22.02 -4.58
N LYS A 98 -2.13 23.03 -4.26
CA LYS A 98 -2.81 23.81 -5.31
C LYS A 98 -1.77 24.65 -6.04
N ALA A 99 -2.07 25.05 -7.28
CA ALA A 99 -1.15 25.78 -8.15
C ALA A 99 -0.52 27.03 -7.50
N ASP A 100 -1.22 27.64 -6.52
CA ASP A 100 -0.81 28.89 -5.86
C ASP A 100 -0.38 28.70 -4.39
N ALA A 101 -0.18 27.46 -3.93
CA ALA A 101 0.26 27.18 -2.56
C ALA A 101 1.79 27.29 -2.46
N GLU A 102 2.30 28.51 -2.30
CA GLU A 102 3.73 28.75 -2.08
C GLU A 102 4.25 28.00 -0.85
N GLY A 103 5.32 27.22 -1.05
CA GLY A 103 6.01 26.48 0.02
C GLY A 103 5.46 25.08 0.34
N GLU A 104 4.33 24.66 -0.24
CA GLU A 104 3.86 23.27 -0.08
C GLU A 104 4.58 22.32 -1.04
N VAL A 105 5.16 21.24 -0.49
CA VAL A 105 5.86 20.23 -1.28
C VAL A 105 4.91 19.07 -1.61
N THR A 106 4.98 18.59 -2.85
CA THR A 106 4.28 17.39 -3.30
C THR A 106 4.92 16.15 -2.68
N GLY A 107 4.12 15.26 -2.09
CA GLY A 107 4.64 14.02 -1.54
C GLY A 107 3.83 13.48 -0.38
N PHE A 108 4.38 12.48 0.30
CA PHE A 108 3.77 11.95 1.52
C PHE A 108 3.83 12.99 2.65
N THR A 109 2.76 13.07 3.43
CA THR A 109 2.70 13.87 4.64
C THR A 109 1.92 13.15 5.73
N ILE A 110 2.23 13.46 6.99
CA ILE A 110 1.47 12.96 8.13
C ILE A 110 0.17 13.75 8.18
N ALA A 111 -0.95 13.04 8.20
CA ALA A 111 -2.26 13.65 8.26
C ALA A 111 -2.42 14.45 9.57
N ASN A 112 -3.09 15.59 9.49
CA ASN A 112 -3.44 16.34 10.69
C ASN A 112 -4.40 15.53 11.59
N SER A 113 -4.49 15.94 12.86
CA SER A 113 -5.32 15.29 13.89
C SER A 113 -6.82 15.26 13.58
N ARG A 114 -7.30 16.03 12.58
CA ARG A 114 -8.71 16.03 12.17
C ARG A 114 -9.03 14.88 11.20
N VAL A 115 -8.03 14.22 10.63
CA VAL A 115 -8.24 13.05 9.78
C VAL A 115 -8.43 11.82 10.64
N LYS A 116 -9.59 11.15 10.51
CA LYS A 116 -9.85 9.90 11.22
C LYS A 116 -8.75 8.87 10.92
N HIS A 117 -8.09 8.38 11.98
CA HIS A 117 -7.05 7.36 11.86
C HIS A 117 -7.63 6.07 11.26
N LYS A 118 -7.15 5.72 10.07
CA LYS A 118 -7.54 4.52 9.33
C LYS A 118 -6.28 3.80 8.85
N ARG A 119 -5.56 3.21 9.81
CA ARG A 119 -4.25 2.54 9.70
C ARG A 119 -4.36 1.03 9.93
N GLY A 120 -3.24 0.31 9.77
CA GLY A 120 -3.13 -1.13 10.05
C GLY A 120 -3.65 -2.00 8.91
N GLY A 121 -3.88 -3.29 9.18
CA GLY A 121 -4.24 -4.30 8.19
C GLY A 121 -5.31 -3.86 7.17
N THR A 122 -6.40 -3.21 7.61
CA THR A 122 -7.47 -2.74 6.68
C THR A 122 -6.95 -1.76 5.63
N ARG A 123 -6.02 -0.86 6.01
CA ARG A 123 -5.37 0.07 5.09
C ARG A 123 -4.40 -0.67 4.16
N VAL A 124 -3.62 -1.62 4.69
CA VAL A 124 -2.73 -2.48 3.92
C VAL A 124 -3.53 -3.23 2.83
N ALA A 125 -4.66 -3.84 3.20
CA ALA A 125 -5.52 -4.58 2.30
C ALA A 125 -6.17 -3.69 1.22
N LEU A 126 -6.61 -2.48 1.57
CA LEU A 126 -7.14 -1.54 0.57
C LEU A 126 -6.05 -1.01 -0.38
N LEU A 127 -4.82 -0.79 0.10
CA LEU A 127 -3.67 -0.45 -0.75
C LEU A 127 -3.35 -1.59 -1.72
N ALA A 128 -3.26 -2.81 -1.20
CA ALA A 128 -3.05 -4.03 -1.98
C ALA A 128 -4.14 -4.21 -3.05
N LEU A 129 -5.41 -4.08 -2.66
CA LEU A 129 -6.54 -4.15 -3.59
C LEU A 129 -6.44 -3.08 -4.68
N ARG A 130 -6.12 -1.83 -4.32
CA ARG A 130 -6.01 -0.74 -5.30
C ARG A 130 -4.86 -0.97 -6.27
N MET A 131 -3.74 -1.52 -5.81
CA MET A 131 -2.62 -1.90 -6.66
C MET A 131 -2.96 -3.06 -7.60
N LEU A 132 -3.67 -4.09 -7.12
CA LEU A 132 -4.15 -5.21 -7.92
C LEU A 132 -5.08 -4.79 -9.05
N TRP A 133 -5.93 -3.79 -8.84
CA TRP A 133 -6.81 -3.27 -9.90
C TRP A 133 -6.05 -2.82 -11.15
N PHE A 134 -4.83 -2.32 -10.99
CA PHE A 134 -3.98 -1.94 -12.12
C PHE A 134 -3.16 -3.12 -12.65
N LEU A 135 -2.88 -4.12 -11.81
CA LEU A 135 -2.12 -5.31 -12.21
C LEU A 135 -2.97 -6.29 -13.02
N GLU A 136 -4.20 -6.53 -12.57
CA GLU A 136 -5.12 -7.53 -13.12
C GLU A 136 -6.50 -6.89 -13.39
N PRO A 137 -6.58 -5.84 -14.23
CA PRO A 137 -7.83 -5.11 -14.45
C PRO A 137 -8.95 -6.01 -15.03
N GLY A 138 -8.61 -7.07 -15.75
CA GLY A 138 -9.57 -8.03 -16.30
C GLY A 138 -10.32 -8.83 -15.24
N GLU A 139 -9.72 -9.01 -14.06
CA GLU A 139 -10.32 -9.74 -12.93
C GLU A 139 -11.31 -8.88 -12.13
N PHE A 140 -11.30 -7.57 -12.37
CA PHE A 140 -12.19 -6.60 -11.73
C PHE A 140 -13.00 -5.90 -12.83
N VAL A 141 -14.08 -6.55 -13.28
CA VAL A 141 -14.89 -6.09 -14.42
C VAL A 141 -15.27 -4.61 -14.27
N TRP A 142 -14.65 -3.78 -15.12
CA TRP A 142 -14.81 -2.33 -15.12
C TRP A 142 -15.65 -1.91 -16.33
N LYS A 143 -16.91 -1.55 -16.08
CA LYS A 143 -17.69 -0.72 -17.02
C LYS A 143 -18.19 0.49 -16.25
N LYS A 144 -17.65 1.67 -16.58
CA LYS A 144 -18.09 2.94 -16.01
C LYS A 144 -19.57 3.12 -16.33
N ALA A 145 -20.43 2.97 -15.33
CA ALA A 145 -21.86 3.19 -15.48
C ALA A 145 -22.15 4.61 -16.01
N LYS A 146 -22.85 4.69 -17.13
CA LYS A 146 -23.37 5.92 -17.72
C LYS A 146 -24.85 6.06 -17.36
N GLY A 147 -25.16 7.10 -16.60
CA GLY A 147 -26.54 7.40 -16.18
C GLY A 147 -26.99 6.68 -14.91
N ALA A 148 -28.15 7.08 -14.39
CA ALA A 148 -28.66 6.60 -13.09
C ALA A 148 -29.02 5.11 -13.09
N GLN A 149 -29.46 4.57 -14.22
CA GLN A 149 -29.88 3.17 -14.36
C GLN A 149 -28.68 2.22 -14.37
N GLU A 150 -27.64 2.55 -15.15
CA GLU A 150 -26.41 1.77 -15.15
C GLU A 150 -25.69 1.85 -13.81
N LYS A 151 -25.79 2.97 -13.07
CA LYS A 151 -25.23 3.07 -11.71
C LYS A 151 -25.94 2.14 -10.75
N LYS A 152 -27.29 2.12 -10.76
CA LYS A 152 -28.07 1.15 -9.97
C LYS A 152 -27.73 -0.29 -10.34
N MET A 153 -27.49 -0.55 -11.63
CA MET A 153 -27.10 -1.87 -12.11
C MET A 153 -25.67 -2.23 -11.66
N GLU A 154 -24.71 -1.31 -11.75
CA GLU A 154 -23.34 -1.47 -11.23
C GLU A 154 -23.35 -1.73 -9.72
N GLU A 155 -24.14 -0.97 -8.96
CA GLU A 155 -24.36 -1.16 -7.52
C GLU A 155 -24.96 -2.53 -7.20
N ALA A 156 -25.86 -3.03 -8.04
CA ALA A 156 -26.47 -4.36 -7.93
C ALA A 156 -25.57 -5.49 -8.45
N THR A 157 -24.48 -5.18 -9.17
CA THR A 157 -23.59 -6.22 -9.71
C THR A 157 -22.66 -6.80 -8.65
N MET A 158 -22.20 -8.01 -8.95
CA MET A 158 -21.26 -8.77 -8.12
C MET A 158 -19.94 -8.02 -7.88
N TYR A 159 -19.59 -7.02 -8.69
CA TYR A 159 -18.35 -6.26 -8.58
C TYR A 159 -18.57 -4.75 -8.82
N SER A 160 -19.34 -4.08 -7.95
CA SER A 160 -19.45 -2.60 -7.98
C SER A 160 -18.12 -1.89 -7.67
N THR A 161 -17.56 -1.15 -8.64
CA THR A 161 -16.27 -0.45 -8.49
C THR A 161 -16.41 0.86 -7.72
N GLN A 162 -17.60 1.47 -7.76
CA GLN A 162 -17.89 2.70 -7.02
C GLN A 162 -17.66 2.54 -5.52
N TYR A 163 -18.19 1.48 -4.91
CA TYR A 163 -18.04 1.29 -3.46
C TYR A 163 -16.61 1.02 -3.02
N VAL A 164 -15.84 0.36 -3.87
CA VAL A 164 -14.44 0.11 -3.59
C VAL A 164 -13.64 1.40 -3.73
N ARG A 165 -13.95 2.23 -4.73
CA ARG A 165 -13.36 3.58 -4.86
C ARG A 165 -13.69 4.44 -3.65
N GLU A 166 -14.94 4.48 -3.23
CA GLU A 166 -15.37 5.16 -2.02
C GLU A 166 -14.61 4.65 -0.79
N ALA A 167 -14.40 3.33 -0.69
CA ALA A 167 -13.61 2.73 0.37
C ALA A 167 -12.14 3.16 0.32
N THR A 168 -11.49 3.15 -0.85
CA THR A 168 -10.08 3.60 -0.96
C THR A 168 -9.94 5.10 -0.70
N ASP A 169 -10.88 5.92 -1.18
CA ASP A 169 -10.91 7.38 -0.94
C ASP A 169 -11.12 7.72 0.54
N GLN A 170 -11.99 6.95 1.21
CA GLN A 170 -12.19 7.04 2.65
C GLN A 170 -10.94 6.72 3.48
N TYR A 171 -10.00 5.96 2.92
CA TYR A 171 -8.68 5.66 3.48
C TYR A 171 -7.59 6.56 2.88
N ARG A 172 -7.97 7.58 2.10
CA ARG A 172 -7.04 8.53 1.45
C ARG A 172 -6.00 7.84 0.58
N ILE A 173 -6.32 6.69 0.00
CA ILE A 173 -5.45 5.97 -0.93
C ILE A 173 -5.65 6.58 -2.30
N THR A 174 -4.69 7.40 -2.74
CA THR A 174 -4.77 8.12 -4.01
C THR A 174 -3.88 7.48 -5.06
N ASN A 175 -4.17 7.77 -6.34
CA ASN A 175 -3.32 7.32 -7.42
C ASN A 175 -1.91 7.92 -7.35
N ASN A 176 -1.76 9.16 -6.87
CA ASN A 176 -0.46 9.83 -6.76
C ASN A 176 0.45 9.14 -5.72
N MET A 177 -0.12 8.51 -4.69
CA MET A 177 0.64 7.62 -3.80
C MET A 177 1.22 6.45 -4.60
N LEU A 178 0.41 5.79 -5.43
CA LEU A 178 0.86 4.64 -6.22
C LEU A 178 1.90 5.04 -7.28
N VAL A 179 1.76 6.22 -7.88
CA VAL A 179 2.78 6.78 -8.79
C VAL A 179 4.09 7.03 -8.04
N THR A 180 4.04 7.66 -6.87
CA THR A 180 5.25 7.99 -6.08
C THR A 180 5.98 6.74 -5.59
N MET A 181 5.24 5.69 -5.24
CA MET A 181 5.84 4.40 -4.88
C MET A 181 6.47 3.66 -6.08
N GLY A 182 6.26 4.16 -7.30
CA GLY A 182 6.73 3.55 -8.54
C GLY A 182 5.86 2.39 -9.03
N TRP A 183 4.64 2.24 -8.49
CA TRP A 183 3.69 1.21 -8.92
C TRP A 183 3.00 1.57 -10.24
N LEU A 184 2.63 2.84 -10.37
CA LEU A 184 2.01 3.39 -11.58
C LEU A 184 2.96 4.35 -12.29
N LYS A 185 2.73 4.52 -13.59
CA LYS A 185 3.27 5.62 -14.38
C LYS A 185 2.13 6.43 -14.99
N SER A 186 2.34 7.72 -15.17
CA SER A 186 1.45 8.57 -15.95
C SER A 186 1.90 8.59 -17.41
N ARG A 187 0.94 8.58 -18.35
CA ARG A 187 1.19 8.84 -19.77
C ARG A 187 1.53 10.31 -20.04
N SER A 188 1.12 11.22 -19.15
CA SER A 188 1.43 12.65 -19.22
C SER A 188 2.31 13.07 -18.03
N ASN A 189 3.14 14.10 -18.20
CA ASN A 189 3.91 14.67 -17.09
C ASN A 189 3.04 15.52 -16.12
N GLU A 190 1.71 15.38 -16.18
CA GLU A 190 0.80 16.13 -15.33
C GLU A 190 0.79 15.54 -13.91
N ALA A 191 0.99 16.41 -12.92
CA ALA A 191 1.03 16.04 -11.51
C ALA A 191 -0.32 15.48 -10.98
N ASN A 192 -1.43 15.69 -11.71
CA ASN A 192 -2.77 15.19 -11.40
C ASN A 192 -3.38 14.41 -12.58
N ALA A 193 -2.62 13.47 -13.12
CA ALA A 193 -3.08 12.63 -14.21
C ALA A 193 -4.41 11.92 -13.85
N LYS A 194 -5.40 12.06 -14.73
CA LYS A 194 -6.69 11.37 -14.61
C LYS A 194 -6.44 9.86 -14.58
N SER A 195 -7.30 9.11 -13.90
CA SER A 195 -7.14 7.64 -13.79
C SER A 195 -7.06 6.93 -15.15
N GLU A 196 -7.64 7.52 -16.21
CA GLU A 196 -7.61 7.03 -17.59
C GLU A 196 -6.23 7.20 -18.28
N MET A 197 -5.36 8.05 -17.71
CA MET A 197 -4.00 8.32 -18.18
C MET A 197 -2.94 7.55 -17.40
N LEU A 198 -3.35 6.78 -16.40
CA LEU A 198 -2.45 6.00 -15.56
C LEU A 198 -2.38 4.56 -16.04
N GLU A 199 -1.17 4.01 -16.01
CA GLU A 199 -0.91 2.62 -16.31
C GLU A 199 -0.06 2.01 -15.20
N ILE A 200 -0.13 0.70 -15.06
CA ILE A 200 0.88 -0.01 -14.29
C ILE A 200 2.27 0.26 -14.89
N ALA A 201 3.28 0.41 -14.02
CA ALA A 201 4.66 0.49 -14.46
C ALA A 201 5.06 -0.78 -15.23
N SER A 202 6.03 -0.67 -16.15
CA SER A 202 6.48 -1.84 -16.90
C SER A 202 7.02 -2.92 -15.97
N GLU A 203 6.91 -4.18 -16.39
CA GLU A 203 7.39 -5.31 -15.59
C GLU A 203 8.87 -5.16 -15.22
N GLU A 204 9.70 -4.66 -16.13
CA GLU A 204 11.11 -4.36 -15.87
C GLU A 204 11.28 -3.34 -14.73
N LYS A 205 10.52 -2.25 -14.74
CA LYS A 205 10.56 -1.23 -13.68
C LYS A 205 10.11 -1.79 -12.33
N LEU A 206 9.04 -2.59 -12.31
CA LEU A 206 8.57 -3.25 -11.09
C LEU A 206 9.61 -4.24 -10.56
N ARG A 207 10.24 -5.05 -11.42
CA ARG A 207 11.31 -5.98 -11.03
C ARG A 207 12.54 -5.23 -10.50
N ALA A 208 12.96 -4.15 -11.16
CA ALA A 208 14.06 -3.32 -10.71
C ALA A 208 13.76 -2.69 -9.34
N ARG A 209 12.54 -2.19 -9.15
CA ARG A 209 12.07 -1.64 -7.88
C ARG A 209 12.09 -2.68 -6.76
N LEU A 210 11.61 -3.90 -7.03
CA LEU A 210 11.67 -5.00 -6.07
C LEU A 210 13.11 -5.35 -5.68
N ARG A 211 14.03 -5.48 -6.66
CA ARG A 211 15.44 -5.77 -6.39
C ARG A 211 16.09 -4.70 -5.52
N LEU A 212 15.81 -3.43 -5.81
CA LEU A 212 16.28 -2.30 -5.03
C LEU A 212 15.80 -2.40 -3.58
N LEU A 213 14.48 -2.52 -3.36
CA LEU A 213 13.92 -2.58 -2.01
C LEU A 213 14.43 -3.78 -1.22
N ARG A 214 14.55 -4.97 -1.83
CA ARG A 214 15.17 -6.14 -1.20
C ARG A 214 16.61 -5.86 -0.76
N SER A 215 17.42 -5.23 -1.62
CA SER A 215 18.82 -4.87 -1.31
C SER A 215 18.97 -3.83 -0.19
N LEU A 216 17.86 -3.16 0.16
CA LEU A 216 17.80 -2.15 1.22
C LEU A 216 17.18 -2.67 2.52
N MET A 217 16.68 -3.92 2.57
CA MET A 217 16.04 -4.43 3.79
C MET A 217 16.98 -4.47 5.00
N SER A 218 18.30 -4.62 4.81
CA SER A 218 19.30 -4.51 5.88
C SER A 218 19.67 -3.06 6.25
N ARG A 219 19.08 -2.08 5.57
CA ARG A 219 19.34 -0.64 5.69
C ARG A 219 18.01 0.12 5.81
N PRO A 220 17.35 0.07 6.98
CA PRO A 220 15.98 0.59 7.13
C PRO A 220 15.79 2.05 6.73
N LYS A 221 16.77 2.92 7.03
CA LYS A 221 16.68 4.35 6.69
C LYS A 221 16.59 4.54 5.19
N GLU A 222 17.47 3.88 4.44
CA GLU A 222 17.54 3.95 2.99
C GLU A 222 16.34 3.26 2.33
N PHE A 223 15.88 2.13 2.87
CA PHE A 223 14.63 1.49 2.43
C PHE A 223 13.43 2.44 2.54
N ILE A 224 13.27 3.08 3.70
CA ILE A 224 12.15 3.97 4.00
C ILE A 224 12.24 5.23 3.14
N ARG A 225 13.45 5.81 3.00
CA ARG A 225 13.69 6.90 2.07
C ARG A 225 13.26 6.55 0.66
N GLU A 226 13.60 5.35 0.20
CA GLU A 226 13.19 4.91 -1.13
C GLU A 226 11.66 4.83 -1.26
N VAL A 227 10.96 4.27 -0.27
CA VAL A 227 9.49 4.14 -0.34
C VAL A 227 8.79 5.51 -0.30
N PHE A 228 9.21 6.40 0.59
CA PHE A 228 8.58 7.72 0.78
C PHE A 228 9.16 8.82 -0.12
N GLN A 229 10.24 8.54 -0.86
CA GLN A 229 10.98 9.50 -1.70
C GLN A 229 11.37 10.75 -0.89
N SER A 230 11.87 10.55 0.33
CA SER A 230 12.15 11.63 1.28
C SER A 230 13.24 11.24 2.29
N ASP A 231 14.23 12.11 2.48
CA ASP A 231 15.29 11.96 3.49
C ASP A 231 14.85 12.39 4.90
N ASP A 232 13.58 12.79 5.10
CA ASP A 232 13.08 13.23 6.40
C ASP A 232 13.08 12.06 7.41
N PRO A 233 13.83 12.15 8.52
CA PRO A 233 13.98 11.07 9.48
C PRO A 233 12.65 10.68 10.15
N LYS A 234 11.63 11.55 10.13
CA LYS A 234 10.31 11.24 10.69
C LYS A 234 9.71 9.96 10.08
N TRP A 235 10.01 9.65 8.82
CA TRP A 235 9.49 8.45 8.16
C TRP A 235 10.04 7.18 8.79
N VAL A 236 11.26 7.22 9.32
CA VAL A 236 11.84 6.10 10.06
C VAL A 236 11.08 5.89 11.37
N ASP A 237 10.73 6.97 12.07
CA ASP A 237 9.89 6.90 13.26
C ASP A 237 8.48 6.37 12.98
N GLN A 238 7.92 6.72 11.82
CA GLN A 238 6.61 6.22 11.38
C GLN A 238 6.61 4.72 11.09
N CYS A 239 7.74 4.14 10.69
CA CYS A 239 7.84 2.74 10.30
C CYS A 239 8.44 1.83 11.39
N LYS A 240 8.52 2.27 12.65
CA LYS A 240 9.07 1.46 13.76
C LYS A 240 8.47 0.05 13.87
N ALA A 241 7.20 -0.12 13.51
CA ALA A 241 6.52 -1.43 13.54
C ALA A 241 7.15 -2.50 12.63
N ILE A 242 7.87 -2.09 11.59
CA ILE A 242 8.51 -2.98 10.61
C ILE A 242 10.05 -2.98 10.73
N ILE A 243 10.61 -2.35 11.76
CA ILE A 243 12.06 -2.31 12.01
C ILE A 243 12.36 -3.18 13.24
N LYS A 244 13.24 -4.18 13.11
CA LYS A 244 13.65 -5.07 14.20
C LYS A 244 15.16 -5.15 14.37
#